data_AF-A0A0P9EWF6-F1
#
_entry.id   AF-A0A0P9EWF6-F1
#
_cell.length_a   1.000
_cell.length_b   1.000
_cell.length_c   1.000
_cell.angle_alpha   90.00
_cell.angle_beta   90.00
_cell.angle_gamma   90.00
#
_symmetry.space_group_name_H-M   'P 1'
#
loop_
_entity.id
_entity.type
_entity.pdbx_description
1 polymer ?
#
loop_
_entity_poly.entity_id
_entity_poly.type
_entity_poly.pdbx_seq_one_letter_code
_entity_poly.pdbx_strand_id
1 'polypeptide(L)'
;MTTTMNVTSHPVLNSVVHHPFNSASRDVGCSEFTEAEFLQALQPYLSTLNDALGTSQLDVQRLWMNMMVGEVIAVEFDAGTLLFHVQGRAFGHYIDMRFACNKDQWTITAVTSVHTRPFWRSRLITTLVACVVGMLATGFIGYTMAAQRSPISKQTVQSWATLHGYTLVPSAGSSPSSAVAMGNQSASAPSVPNSSASGASGASGSSATGSTATGSSAKGSATGNAKMSTKKPSIDKSSSAKAAAASKPSSPQIYHFTLTSGMPLHDISVFLQQHHLVGNAFAFDQVLHKTGVEKYVWPGTYTFHSNMTQSQILQELKSKP
;
A
#
# COMPACT_ATOMS: atom_id res chain seq x y z
N MET A 1 51.48 -9.30 -14.87
CA MET A 1 51.29 -8.60 -13.59
C MET A 1 50.10 -7.68 -13.77
N THR A 2 48.92 -8.09 -13.31
CA THR A 2 47.67 -7.34 -13.44
C THR A 2 47.58 -6.43 -12.22
N THR A 3 47.79 -5.13 -12.41
CA THR A 3 47.69 -4.15 -11.33
C THR A 3 46.24 -4.05 -10.91
N THR A 4 45.87 -4.72 -9.82
CA THR A 4 44.57 -4.56 -9.16
C THR A 4 44.53 -3.15 -8.57
N MET A 5 44.09 -2.18 -9.36
CA MET A 5 43.77 -0.87 -8.81
C MET A 5 42.62 -1.06 -7.85
N ASN A 6 42.74 -0.55 -6.62
CA ASN A 6 41.68 -0.59 -5.63
C ASN A 6 40.62 0.46 -6.05
N VAL A 7 39.71 0.07 -6.96
CA VAL A 7 38.71 0.95 -7.60
C VAL A 7 37.58 1.39 -6.64
N THR A 8 37.65 1.01 -5.36
CA THR A 8 36.68 1.34 -4.31
C THR A 8 36.53 2.84 -3.99
N SER A 9 37.26 3.73 -4.66
CA SER A 9 37.25 5.17 -4.40
C SER A 9 36.87 6.03 -5.61
N HIS A 10 36.22 5.48 -6.64
CA HIS A 10 35.73 6.32 -7.73
C HIS A 10 34.51 7.15 -7.26
N PRO A 11 34.59 8.48 -7.14
CA PRO A 11 33.55 9.30 -6.52
C PRO A 11 32.20 9.21 -7.23
N VAL A 12 32.23 8.99 -8.55
CA VAL A 12 31.02 8.81 -9.39
C VAL A 12 30.30 7.49 -9.08
N LEU A 13 31.02 6.43 -8.71
CA LEU A 13 30.40 5.15 -8.36
C LEU A 13 29.75 5.22 -6.98
N ASN A 14 30.37 5.95 -6.05
CA ASN A 14 29.81 6.16 -4.72
C ASN A 14 28.56 7.08 -4.74
N SER A 15 28.45 8.00 -5.70
CA SER A 15 27.29 8.88 -5.80
C SER A 15 26.01 8.18 -6.25
N VAL A 16 26.11 7.02 -6.90
CA VAL A 16 24.92 6.27 -7.38
C VAL A 16 24.43 5.21 -6.40
N VAL A 17 25.16 4.99 -5.31
CA VAL A 17 24.71 4.12 -4.22
C VAL A 17 23.49 4.76 -3.53
N HIS A 18 22.51 3.95 -3.15
CA HIS A 18 21.20 4.34 -2.61
C HIS A 18 20.25 5.02 -3.61
N HIS A 19 20.60 5.09 -4.89
CA HIS A 19 19.68 5.56 -5.93
C HIS A 19 18.90 4.40 -6.58
N PRO A 20 17.72 4.68 -7.18
CA PRO A 20 17.01 3.70 -7.99
C PRO A 20 17.88 3.21 -9.14
N PHE A 21 17.87 1.90 -9.43
CA PHE A 21 18.74 1.29 -10.43
C PHE A 21 18.64 1.93 -11.81
N ASN A 22 17.43 2.27 -12.30
CA ASN A 22 17.26 2.94 -13.60
C ASN A 22 17.95 4.33 -13.65
N SER A 23 17.89 5.09 -12.55
CA SER A 23 18.60 6.37 -12.46
C SER A 23 20.11 6.17 -12.36
N ALA A 24 20.54 5.27 -11.48
CA ALA A 24 21.95 4.96 -11.26
C ALA A 24 22.66 4.47 -12.53
N SER A 25 22.04 3.57 -13.31
CA SER A 25 22.63 3.06 -14.54
C SER A 25 22.80 4.16 -15.59
N ARG A 26 21.81 5.07 -15.69
CA ARG A 26 21.87 6.23 -16.59
C ARG A 26 22.95 7.23 -16.18
N ASP A 27 23.10 7.48 -14.88
CA ASP A 27 24.08 8.43 -14.35
C ASP A 27 25.52 7.95 -14.58
N VAL A 28 25.75 6.63 -14.61
CA VAL A 28 27.05 6.03 -14.96
C VAL A 28 27.25 5.92 -16.48
N GLY A 29 26.22 6.23 -17.28
CA GLY A 29 26.28 6.19 -18.75
C GLY A 29 26.12 4.80 -19.35
N CYS A 30 25.51 3.85 -18.63
CA CYS A 30 25.16 2.55 -19.18
C CYS A 30 23.94 2.66 -20.12
N SER A 31 23.82 1.72 -21.06
CA SER A 31 22.63 1.56 -21.89
C SER A 31 21.37 1.27 -21.06
N GLU A 32 20.20 1.60 -21.60
CA GLU A 32 18.92 1.26 -20.96
C GLU A 32 18.75 -0.26 -20.94
N PHE A 33 18.54 -0.83 -19.74
CA PHE A 33 18.24 -2.24 -19.60
C PHE A 33 16.76 -2.45 -19.92
N THR A 34 16.46 -3.27 -20.93
CA THR A 34 15.07 -3.48 -21.36
C THR A 34 14.43 -4.68 -20.67
N GLU A 35 13.09 -4.71 -20.60
CA GLU A 35 12.35 -5.84 -20.03
C GLU A 35 12.68 -7.16 -20.74
N ALA A 36 12.84 -7.14 -22.07
CA ALA A 36 13.17 -8.32 -22.86
C ALA A 36 14.55 -8.89 -22.50
N GLU A 37 15.56 -8.03 -22.37
CA GLU A 37 16.91 -8.43 -21.95
C GLU A 37 16.91 -8.96 -20.52
N PHE A 38 16.14 -8.33 -19.63
CA PHE A 38 15.99 -8.82 -18.26
C PHE A 38 15.37 -10.21 -18.21
N LEU A 39 14.26 -10.43 -18.92
CA LEU A 39 13.59 -11.74 -18.97
C LEU A 39 14.53 -12.82 -19.52
N GLN A 40 15.28 -12.49 -20.57
CA GLN A 40 16.27 -13.39 -21.15
C GLN A 40 17.41 -13.71 -20.16
N ALA A 41 17.94 -12.70 -19.48
CA ALA A 41 19.01 -12.85 -18.50
C ALA A 41 18.56 -13.54 -17.20
N LEU A 42 17.26 -13.44 -16.87
CA LEU A 42 16.69 -14.04 -15.66
C LEU A 42 16.40 -15.52 -15.80
N GLN A 43 16.17 -16.00 -17.03
CA GLN A 43 15.80 -17.39 -17.34
C GLN A 43 16.61 -18.46 -16.56
N PRO A 44 17.97 -18.41 -16.50
CA PRO A 44 18.74 -19.43 -15.78
C PRO A 44 18.53 -19.42 -14.26
N TYR A 45 18.01 -18.31 -13.70
CA TYR A 45 17.78 -18.15 -12.26
C TYR A 45 16.32 -18.39 -11.84
N LEU A 46 15.41 -18.62 -12.80
CA LEU A 46 13.99 -18.82 -12.51
C LEU A 46 13.73 -20.06 -11.65
N SER A 47 14.56 -21.11 -11.75
CA SER A 47 14.42 -22.28 -10.89
C SER A 47 14.66 -21.95 -9.42
N THR A 48 15.69 -21.13 -9.13
CA THR A 48 15.99 -20.64 -7.78
C THR A 48 14.93 -19.67 -7.27
N LEU A 49 14.36 -18.86 -8.18
CA LEU A 49 13.34 -17.87 -7.83
C LEU A 49 11.94 -18.46 -7.67
N ASN A 50 11.60 -19.54 -8.40
CA ASN A 50 10.26 -20.12 -8.41
C ASN A 50 9.77 -20.59 -7.04
N ASP A 51 10.69 -21.02 -6.16
CA ASP A 51 10.33 -21.42 -4.80
C ASP A 51 9.86 -20.23 -3.94
N ALA A 52 10.25 -18.99 -4.31
CA ALA A 52 9.96 -17.78 -3.57
C ALA A 52 9.04 -16.79 -4.31
N LEU A 53 9.05 -16.80 -5.64
CA LEU A 53 8.27 -15.95 -6.53
C LEU A 53 7.45 -16.88 -7.40
N GLY A 54 6.12 -16.74 -7.40
CA GLY A 54 5.23 -17.60 -8.18
C GLY A 54 5.65 -17.72 -9.65
N THR A 55 5.18 -18.78 -10.31
CA THR A 55 5.51 -19.09 -11.72
C THR A 55 4.77 -18.22 -12.74
N SER A 56 3.99 -17.24 -12.30
CA SER A 56 3.17 -16.43 -13.20
C SER A 56 4.02 -15.44 -13.99
N GLN A 57 3.74 -15.29 -15.29
CA GLN A 57 4.37 -14.26 -16.13
C GLN A 57 4.18 -12.85 -15.54
N LEU A 58 3.01 -12.62 -14.92
CA LEU A 58 2.71 -11.36 -14.25
C LEU A 58 3.63 -11.13 -13.04
N ASP A 59 4.06 -12.21 -12.39
CA ASP A 59 4.97 -12.11 -11.24
C ASP A 59 6.38 -11.72 -11.68
N VAL A 60 6.84 -12.28 -12.80
CA VAL A 60 8.12 -11.91 -13.41
C VAL A 60 8.12 -10.46 -13.90
N GLN A 61 7.01 -9.99 -14.49
CA GLN A 61 6.88 -8.59 -14.88
C GLN A 61 6.88 -7.64 -13.68
N ARG A 62 6.21 -8.01 -12.57
CA ARG A 62 6.28 -7.25 -11.33
C ARG A 62 7.70 -7.24 -10.75
N LEU A 63 8.39 -8.37 -10.81
CA LEU A 63 9.79 -8.46 -10.40
C LEU A 63 10.65 -7.48 -11.19
N TRP A 64 10.52 -7.45 -12.53
CA TRP A 64 11.20 -6.48 -13.38
C TRP A 64 10.99 -5.03 -12.92
N MET A 65 9.74 -4.62 -12.78
CA MET A 65 9.38 -3.26 -12.35
C MET A 65 9.99 -2.93 -10.98
N ASN A 66 9.94 -3.88 -10.05
CA ASN A 66 10.51 -3.71 -8.71
C ASN A 66 12.04 -3.65 -8.71
N MET A 67 12.72 -4.32 -9.66
CA MET A 67 14.17 -4.24 -9.79
C MET A 67 14.62 -2.90 -10.41
N MET A 68 13.85 -2.35 -11.36
CA MET A 68 14.18 -1.05 -11.96
C MET A 68 14.06 0.12 -10.99
N VAL A 69 13.14 0.01 -10.03
CA VAL A 69 12.98 0.96 -8.92
C VAL A 69 13.79 0.52 -7.68
N GLY A 70 14.47 -0.63 -7.76
CA GLY A 70 15.28 -1.20 -6.69
C GLY A 70 16.45 -0.30 -6.33
N GLU A 71 16.88 -0.38 -5.07
CA GLU A 71 17.95 0.43 -4.53
C GLU A 71 19.31 -0.20 -4.86
N VAL A 72 20.23 0.60 -5.40
CA VAL A 72 21.62 0.17 -5.61
C VAL A 72 22.36 0.17 -4.28
N ILE A 73 22.75 -1.00 -3.79
CA ILE A 73 23.48 -1.17 -2.52
C ILE A 73 24.99 -0.98 -2.71
N ALA A 74 25.52 -1.43 -3.85
CA ALA A 74 26.94 -1.33 -4.16
C ALA A 74 27.15 -1.30 -5.67
N VAL A 75 28.23 -0.62 -6.09
CA VAL A 75 28.71 -0.65 -7.47
C VAL A 75 30.19 -1.01 -7.47
N GLU A 76 30.55 -2.02 -8.25
CA GLU A 76 31.93 -2.46 -8.43
C GLU A 76 32.31 -2.31 -9.90
N PHE A 77 33.59 -2.05 -10.17
CA PHE A 77 34.12 -2.04 -11.53
C PHE A 77 35.26 -3.05 -11.61
N ASP A 78 35.07 -4.08 -12.42
CA ASP A 78 36.04 -5.17 -12.59
C ASP A 78 36.29 -5.45 -14.07
N ALA A 79 37.56 -5.39 -14.49
CA ALA A 79 38.01 -5.72 -15.84
C ALA A 79 37.19 -5.08 -16.99
N GLY A 80 36.70 -3.84 -16.81
CA GLY A 80 35.88 -3.16 -17.82
C GLY A 80 34.38 -3.46 -17.76
N THR A 81 33.94 -4.21 -16.74
CA THR A 81 32.54 -4.52 -16.47
C THR A 81 32.09 -3.76 -15.22
N LEU A 82 30.96 -3.05 -15.33
CA LEU A 82 30.30 -2.42 -14.18
C LEU A 82 29.34 -3.43 -13.56
N LEU A 83 29.43 -3.60 -12.25
CA LEU A 83 28.65 -4.56 -11.48
C LEU A 83 27.78 -3.79 -10.48
N PHE A 84 26.47 -3.89 -10.62
CA PHE A 84 25.50 -3.26 -9.74
C PHE A 84 24.88 -4.31 -8.82
N HIS A 85 24.98 -4.10 -7.52
CA HIS A 85 24.25 -4.86 -6.53
C HIS A 85 22.96 -4.12 -6.22
N VAL A 86 21.84 -4.68 -6.61
CA VAL A 86 20.53 -4.02 -6.52
C VAL A 86 19.61 -4.85 -5.65
N GLN A 87 18.95 -4.17 -4.71
CA GLN A 87 17.93 -4.74 -3.87
C GLN A 87 16.56 -4.25 -4.33
N GLY A 88 15.75 -5.19 -4.82
CA GLY A 88 14.34 -4.96 -5.11
C GLY A 88 13.44 -5.63 -4.09
N ARG A 89 12.18 -5.19 -4.04
CA ARG A 89 11.15 -5.79 -3.20
C ARG A 89 10.06 -6.38 -4.07
N ALA A 90 9.87 -7.69 -4.01
CA ALA A 90 8.82 -8.38 -4.76
C ALA A 90 8.15 -9.45 -3.87
N PHE A 91 6.80 -9.52 -3.92
CA PHE A 91 6.01 -10.54 -3.21
C PHE A 91 6.24 -10.61 -1.69
N GLY A 92 6.61 -9.49 -1.06
CA GLY A 92 6.95 -9.47 0.37
C GLY A 92 8.36 -9.97 0.70
N HIS A 93 9.14 -10.37 -0.30
CA HIS A 93 10.54 -10.70 -0.21
C HIS A 93 11.42 -9.53 -0.66
N TYR A 94 12.62 -9.45 -0.09
CA TYR A 94 13.72 -8.65 -0.61
C TYR A 94 14.61 -9.56 -1.43
N ILE A 95 14.97 -9.09 -2.62
CA ILE A 95 15.73 -9.86 -3.59
C ILE A 95 16.93 -9.02 -3.98
N ASP A 96 18.11 -9.56 -3.68
CA ASP A 96 19.38 -8.94 -4.04
C ASP A 96 19.88 -9.59 -5.32
N MET A 97 19.96 -8.83 -6.41
CA MET A 97 20.53 -9.29 -7.68
C MET A 97 21.76 -8.49 -8.05
N ARG A 98 22.66 -9.16 -8.74
CA ARG A 98 23.89 -8.57 -9.27
C ARG A 98 23.79 -8.46 -10.79
N PHE A 99 23.71 -7.23 -11.27
CA PHE A 99 23.66 -6.89 -12.70
C PHE A 99 25.06 -6.53 -13.18
N ALA A 100 25.45 -7.03 -14.35
CA ALA A 100 26.70 -6.67 -15.02
C ALA A 100 26.40 -5.93 -16.32
N CYS A 101 27.06 -4.80 -16.52
CA CYS A 101 27.06 -4.05 -17.77
C CYS A 101 28.46 -4.09 -18.39
N ASN A 102 28.56 -4.68 -19.59
CA ASN A 102 29.80 -4.73 -20.36
C ASN A 102 29.51 -4.30 -21.80
N LYS A 103 30.11 -3.18 -22.25
CA LYS A 103 29.92 -2.64 -23.62
C LYS A 103 28.44 -2.61 -24.04
N ASP A 104 27.60 -2.00 -23.20
CA ASP A 104 26.16 -1.84 -23.42
C ASP A 104 25.33 -3.14 -23.38
N GLN A 105 25.94 -4.28 -23.04
CA GLN A 105 25.22 -5.53 -22.81
C GLN A 105 25.00 -5.76 -21.32
N TRP A 106 23.73 -5.96 -20.97
CA TRP A 106 23.32 -6.29 -19.62
C TRP A 106 23.21 -7.79 -19.44
N THR A 107 23.74 -8.28 -18.32
CA THR A 107 23.60 -9.67 -17.89
C THR A 107 23.33 -9.74 -16.40
N ILE A 108 22.59 -10.76 -15.96
CA ILE A 108 22.41 -11.06 -14.54
C ILE A 108 23.47 -12.10 -14.17
N THR A 109 24.36 -11.72 -13.25
CA THR A 109 25.49 -12.58 -12.84
C THR A 109 25.14 -13.50 -11.70
N ALA A 110 24.27 -13.05 -10.79
CA ALA A 110 23.81 -13.84 -9.67
C ALA A 110 22.53 -13.25 -9.05
N VAL A 111 21.69 -14.14 -8.53
CA VAL A 111 20.73 -13.82 -7.47
C VAL A 111 21.45 -14.09 -6.16
N THR A 112 21.87 -13.02 -5.47
CA THR A 112 22.74 -13.10 -4.31
C THR A 112 21.98 -13.58 -3.08
N SER A 113 20.76 -13.07 -2.88
CA SER A 113 19.92 -13.47 -1.76
C SER A 113 18.44 -13.26 -2.07
N VAL A 114 17.61 -14.13 -1.52
CA VAL A 114 16.16 -13.94 -1.42
C VAL A 114 15.80 -14.10 0.04
N HIS A 115 15.32 -13.04 0.68
CA HIS A 115 15.02 -13.09 2.11
C HIS A 115 13.71 -12.38 2.43
N THR A 116 12.94 -12.97 3.34
CA THR A 116 11.85 -12.26 4.00
C THR A 116 12.48 -11.38 5.07
N ARG A 117 12.25 -10.05 5.02
CA ARG A 117 12.47 -9.30 6.25
C ARG A 117 11.38 -9.73 7.22
N PRO A 118 11.72 -10.34 8.37
CA PRO A 118 10.71 -10.65 9.38
C PRO A 118 10.02 -9.32 9.72
N PHE A 119 8.70 -9.30 9.61
CA PHE A 119 7.90 -8.08 9.74
C PHE A 119 8.20 -7.32 11.04
N TRP A 120 8.62 -8.02 12.10
CA TRP A 120 9.05 -7.46 13.39
C TRP A 120 10.24 -6.47 13.31
N ARG A 121 11.04 -6.51 12.23
CA ARG A 121 12.12 -5.53 11.97
C ARG A 121 11.68 -4.32 11.14
N SER A 122 10.40 -4.23 10.78
CA SER A 122 9.87 -3.02 10.17
C SER A 122 9.99 -1.86 11.15
N ARG A 123 10.60 -0.74 10.73
CA ARG A 123 10.72 0.47 11.56
C ARG A 123 9.36 0.89 12.11
N LEU A 124 8.28 0.71 11.35
CA LEU A 124 6.91 1.00 11.81
C LEU A 124 6.51 0.15 13.01
N ILE A 125 6.81 -1.15 12.99
CA ILE A 125 6.49 -2.04 14.12
C ILE A 125 7.37 -1.69 15.32
N THR A 126 8.65 -1.42 15.11
CA THR A 126 9.52 -0.97 16.21
C THR A 126 9.04 0.36 16.82
N THR A 127 8.60 1.31 16.00
CA THR A 127 8.02 2.58 16.45
C THR A 127 6.70 2.35 17.19
N LEU A 128 5.81 1.51 16.67
CA LEU A 128 4.54 1.18 17.34
C LEU A 128 4.76 0.49 18.68
N VAL A 129 5.66 -0.49 18.73
CA VAL A 129 6.04 -1.17 19.98
C VAL A 129 6.64 -0.17 20.96
N ALA A 130 7.53 0.72 20.52
CA ALA A 130 8.09 1.77 21.37
C ALA A 130 7.01 2.72 21.92
N CYS A 131 6.03 3.11 21.10
CA CYS A 131 4.89 3.93 21.55
C CYS A 131 4.06 3.21 22.62
N VAL A 132 3.73 1.92 22.41
CA VAL A 132 2.95 1.13 23.37
C VAL A 132 3.70 0.98 24.69
N VAL A 133 4.99 0.63 24.64
CA VAL A 133 5.84 0.53 25.83
C VAL A 133 5.95 1.87 26.56
N GLY A 134 6.08 2.98 25.82
CA GLY A 134 6.09 4.33 26.38
C GLY A 134 4.79 4.70 27.10
N MET A 135 3.63 4.35 26.51
CA MET A 135 2.32 4.58 27.14
C MET A 135 2.14 3.75 28.41
N LEU A 136 2.55 2.49 28.40
CA LEU A 136 2.48 1.62 29.58
C LEU A 136 3.41 2.11 30.70
N ALA A 137 4.63 2.50 30.37
CA ALA A 137 5.57 3.07 31.34
C ALA A 137 5.01 4.35 31.98
N THR A 138 4.43 5.25 31.18
CA THR A 138 3.82 6.49 31.67
C THR A 138 2.60 6.21 32.56
N GLY A 139 1.74 5.27 32.15
CA GLY A 139 0.59 4.84 32.95
C GLY A 139 1.01 4.22 34.29
N PHE A 140 2.07 3.41 34.30
CA PHE A 140 2.61 2.81 35.52
C PHE A 140 3.21 3.85 36.46
N ILE A 141 3.96 4.83 35.95
CA ILE A 141 4.48 5.95 36.74
C ILE A 141 3.32 6.77 37.33
N GLY A 142 2.29 7.07 36.53
CA GLY A 142 1.09 7.76 37.01
C GLY A 142 0.36 6.99 38.11
N TYR A 143 0.21 5.67 37.96
CA TYR A 143 -0.42 4.80 38.95
C TYR A 143 0.37 4.75 40.26
N THR A 144 1.69 4.59 40.21
CA THR A 144 2.54 4.55 41.40
C THR A 144 2.54 5.89 42.16
N MET A 145 2.55 7.02 41.44
CA MET A 145 2.41 8.34 42.04
C MET A 145 1.01 8.58 42.62
N ALA A 146 -0.04 8.07 42.00
CA ALA A 146 -1.41 8.17 42.52
C ALA A 146 -1.59 7.30 43.78
N ALA A 147 -1.02 6.09 43.80
CA ALA A 147 -1.06 5.18 44.95
C ALA A 147 -0.29 5.73 46.17
N GLN A 148 0.75 6.54 45.94
CA GLN A 148 1.51 7.22 47.00
C GLN A 148 0.87 8.52 47.49
N ARG A 149 -0.27 8.95 46.94
CA ARG A 149 -1.07 9.99 47.58
C ARG A 149 -1.75 9.38 48.79
N SER A 150 -1.01 9.28 49.90
CA SER A 150 -1.62 9.23 51.22
C SER A 150 -2.67 10.33 51.27
N PRO A 151 -3.89 10.07 51.77
CA PRO A 151 -4.93 11.08 51.87
C PRO A 151 -4.28 12.27 52.57
N ILE A 152 -4.23 13.40 51.87
CA ILE A 152 -3.58 14.62 52.35
C ILE A 152 -4.22 14.90 53.71
N SER A 153 -3.48 14.58 54.77
CA SER A 153 -4.03 14.71 56.10
C SER A 153 -4.26 16.20 56.30
N LYS A 154 -5.40 16.57 56.88
CA LYS A 154 -5.71 17.98 57.14
C LYS A 154 -4.58 18.66 57.94
N GLN A 155 -3.87 17.89 58.75
CA GLN A 155 -2.69 18.33 59.50
C GLN A 155 -1.52 18.73 58.58
N THR A 156 -1.26 18.00 57.50
CA THR A 156 -0.17 18.31 56.56
C THR A 156 -0.42 19.59 55.77
N VAL A 157 -1.67 19.87 55.40
CA VAL A 157 -2.02 21.13 54.71
C VAL A 157 -1.89 22.32 55.65
N GLN A 158 -2.35 22.15 56.90
CA GLN A 158 -2.30 23.20 57.90
C GLN A 158 -0.85 23.54 58.28
N SER A 159 0.02 22.53 58.43
CA SER A 159 1.44 22.76 58.73
C SER A 159 2.18 23.43 57.56
N TRP A 160 1.93 23.00 56.31
CA TRP A 160 2.52 23.63 55.13
C TRP A 160 2.06 25.09 54.97
N ALA A 161 0.75 25.36 55.12
CA ALA A 161 0.21 26.71 55.04
C ALA A 161 0.83 27.63 56.10
N THR A 162 0.94 27.16 57.34
CA THR A 162 1.54 27.91 58.44
C THR A 162 3.03 28.21 58.19
N LEU A 163 3.78 27.22 57.68
CA LEU A 163 5.21 27.37 57.35
C LEU A 163 5.45 28.47 56.30
N HIS A 164 4.53 28.64 55.35
CA HIS A 164 4.63 29.63 54.28
C HIS A 164 3.86 30.93 54.57
N GLY A 165 3.40 31.15 55.81
CA GLY A 165 2.71 32.39 56.21
C GLY A 165 1.28 32.52 55.69
N TYR A 166 0.68 31.45 55.19
CA TYR A 166 -0.72 31.42 54.78
C TYR A 166 -1.62 31.02 55.95
N THR A 167 -2.74 31.73 56.13
CA THR A 167 -3.77 31.38 57.10
C THR A 167 -4.95 30.74 56.38
N LEU A 168 -5.27 29.49 56.71
CA LEU A 168 -6.44 28.80 56.14
C LEU A 168 -7.71 29.40 56.77
N VAL A 169 -8.52 30.08 55.97
CA VAL A 169 -9.84 30.56 56.41
C VAL A 169 -10.86 29.42 56.23
N PRO A 170 -11.57 28.99 57.29
CA PRO A 170 -12.64 28.00 57.15
C PRO A 170 -13.71 28.56 56.21
N SER A 171 -13.96 27.88 55.09
CA SER A 171 -15.09 28.22 54.23
C SER A 171 -16.37 27.87 54.98
N ALA A 172 -17.07 28.87 55.49
CA ALA A 172 -18.28 28.73 56.33
C ALA A 172 -19.53 28.26 55.54
N GLY A 173 -19.35 27.49 54.46
CA GLY A 173 -20.36 27.32 53.42
C GLY A 173 -20.68 25.87 52.99
N SER A 174 -20.34 24.85 53.77
CA SER A 174 -20.89 23.50 53.53
C SER A 174 -21.64 23.02 54.77
N SER A 175 -22.93 23.32 54.82
CA SER A 175 -23.90 22.66 55.68
C SER A 175 -23.70 21.14 55.61
N PRO A 176 -23.75 20.43 56.75
CA PRO A 176 -23.70 18.97 56.76
C PRO A 176 -24.89 18.46 55.95
N SER A 177 -24.61 17.89 54.78
CA SER A 177 -25.60 17.12 54.03
C SER A 177 -25.92 15.90 54.88
N SER A 178 -27.05 15.97 55.60
CA SER A 178 -27.62 14.88 56.36
C SER A 178 -27.55 13.61 55.53
N ALA A 179 -26.88 12.60 56.07
CA ALA A 179 -26.95 11.23 55.58
C ALA A 179 -28.41 10.78 55.65
N VAL A 180 -29.12 10.89 54.52
CA VAL A 180 -30.42 10.25 54.35
C VAL A 180 -30.14 8.77 54.21
N ALA A 181 -30.47 8.03 55.28
CA ALA A 181 -30.60 6.59 55.26
C ALA A 181 -31.54 6.20 54.11
N MET A 182 -30.97 5.61 53.06
CA MET A 182 -31.72 5.15 51.90
C MET A 182 -32.39 3.82 52.28
N GLY A 183 -33.60 3.95 52.82
CA GLY A 183 -34.55 2.87 52.97
C GLY A 183 -34.93 2.31 51.60
N ASN A 184 -34.86 0.99 51.53
CA ASN A 184 -35.28 0.13 50.45
C ASN A 184 -36.75 0.40 50.06
N GLN A 185 -37.00 1.01 48.90
CA GLN A 185 -38.33 1.01 48.27
C GLN A 185 -38.22 0.66 46.79
N SER A 186 -38.66 -0.57 46.53
CA SER A 186 -39.02 -1.13 45.24
C SER A 186 -40.35 -0.52 44.79
N ALA A 187 -40.39 0.11 43.61
CA ALA A 187 -41.59 0.24 42.79
C ALA A 187 -41.27 0.78 41.39
N SER A 188 -41.48 -0.09 40.40
CA SER A 188 -42.26 0.13 39.18
C SER A 188 -41.92 1.30 38.24
N ALA A 189 -41.44 0.92 37.06
CA ALA A 189 -41.33 1.71 35.85
C ALA A 189 -42.66 2.34 35.40
N PRO A 190 -42.59 3.51 34.76
CA PRO A 190 -43.29 3.65 33.49
C PRO A 190 -42.41 4.26 32.38
N SER A 191 -42.57 3.66 31.22
CA SER A 191 -42.09 4.04 29.90
C SER A 191 -42.56 5.44 29.45
N VAL A 192 -41.69 6.20 28.79
CA VAL A 192 -42.05 7.40 27.99
C VAL A 192 -41.24 7.38 26.68
N PRO A 193 -41.83 7.76 25.52
CA PRO A 193 -41.25 7.53 24.20
C PRO A 193 -40.32 8.67 23.76
N ASN A 194 -39.32 8.31 22.95
CA ASN A 194 -38.30 9.23 22.43
C ASN A 194 -38.71 9.71 21.03
N SER A 195 -39.00 11.01 20.89
CA SER A 195 -39.25 11.70 19.62
C SER A 195 -38.37 12.95 19.54
N SER A 196 -37.40 12.90 18.63
CA SER A 196 -37.00 13.94 17.68
C SER A 196 -36.96 15.44 18.09
N ALA A 197 -35.77 16.04 17.92
CA ALA A 197 -35.44 17.06 16.91
C ALA A 197 -34.73 18.34 17.42
N SER A 198 -33.73 18.74 16.62
CA SER A 198 -33.17 20.11 16.41
C SER A 198 -32.47 20.78 17.60
N GLY A 199 -31.34 21.46 17.48
CA GLY A 199 -30.57 21.97 16.35
C GLY A 199 -29.74 23.18 16.84
N ALA A 200 -28.82 23.65 15.99
CA ALA A 200 -28.02 24.89 16.12
C ALA A 200 -26.85 24.83 17.14
N SER A 201 -25.69 25.48 16.97
CA SER A 201 -25.04 26.29 15.92
C SER A 201 -23.69 26.78 16.50
N GLY A 202 -22.75 27.22 15.66
CA GLY A 202 -21.54 27.98 16.05
C GLY A 202 -20.25 27.19 15.82
N ALA A 203 -19.37 27.44 14.85
CA ALA A 203 -18.85 28.67 14.22
C ALA A 203 -17.88 29.50 15.11
N SER A 204 -16.57 29.30 14.88
CA SER A 204 -15.47 30.29 14.84
C SER A 204 -14.18 29.45 14.63
N GLY A 205 -13.39 29.63 13.56
CA GLY A 205 -12.62 30.83 13.21
C GLY A 205 -11.28 30.77 13.97
N SER A 206 -10.08 30.98 13.42
CA SER A 206 -9.65 31.53 12.14
C SER A 206 -8.10 31.51 12.09
N SER A 207 -7.54 31.52 10.86
CA SER A 207 -6.32 32.23 10.40
C SER A 207 -4.95 31.99 11.06
N ALA A 208 -3.79 32.14 10.42
CA ALA A 208 -3.29 32.41 9.06
C ALA A 208 -1.74 32.34 9.20
N THR A 209 -0.91 32.07 8.20
CA THR A 209 -0.28 33.06 7.28
C THR A 209 0.96 32.30 6.74
N GLY A 210 1.22 32.09 5.45
CA GLY A 210 1.60 33.07 4.41
C GLY A 210 3.13 33.04 4.20
N SER A 211 3.64 32.66 3.01
CA SER A 211 4.48 33.49 2.10
C SER A 211 5.55 32.57 1.45
N THR A 212 6.10 32.71 0.25
CA THR A 212 5.98 33.64 -0.89
C THR A 212 6.68 33.00 -2.10
N ALA A 213 6.26 33.39 -3.30
CA ALA A 213 6.75 32.99 -4.61
C ALA A 213 8.15 33.54 -5.00
N THR A 214 8.85 32.80 -5.85
CA THR A 214 9.83 33.28 -6.86
C THR A 214 10.01 32.09 -7.83
N GLY A 215 9.69 32.11 -9.13
CA GLY A 215 9.92 33.13 -10.15
C GLY A 215 11.18 32.73 -10.93
N SER A 216 11.04 32.04 -12.08
CA SER A 216 12.04 32.17 -13.15
C SER A 216 11.52 31.69 -14.51
N SER A 217 11.45 32.66 -15.41
CA SER A 217 11.26 32.55 -16.85
C SER A 217 12.54 32.02 -17.52
N ALA A 218 12.40 31.16 -18.52
CA ALA A 218 13.35 31.10 -19.63
C ALA A 218 12.58 30.96 -20.94
N LYS A 219 12.80 31.95 -21.80
CA LYS A 219 12.17 32.22 -23.08
C LYS A 219 13.21 31.98 -24.16
N GLY A 220 12.83 31.26 -25.21
CA GLY A 220 13.29 31.53 -26.59
C GLY A 220 14.25 30.52 -27.23
N SER A 221 13.81 29.94 -28.34
CA SER A 221 14.41 30.00 -29.70
C SER A 221 14.04 28.72 -30.47
N ALA A 222 13.02 28.72 -31.33
CA ALA A 222 13.01 29.19 -32.72
C ALA A 222 13.88 28.37 -33.70
N THR A 223 13.17 27.88 -34.74
CA THR A 223 13.61 27.59 -36.12
C THR A 223 13.96 26.14 -36.47
N GLY A 224 13.19 25.55 -37.39
CA GLY A 224 13.52 24.28 -38.03
C GLY A 224 12.38 23.66 -38.83
N ASN A 225 11.83 24.38 -39.82
CA ASN A 225 10.92 23.85 -40.83
C ASN A 225 11.65 22.79 -41.69
N ALA A 226 11.20 21.53 -41.67
CA ALA A 226 11.57 20.54 -42.68
C ALA A 226 10.32 19.76 -43.11
N LYS A 227 9.68 20.32 -44.14
CA LYS A 227 8.65 19.72 -44.98
C LYS A 227 9.23 18.48 -45.67
N MET A 228 8.90 17.29 -45.19
CA MET A 228 9.20 16.05 -45.90
C MET A 228 7.91 15.31 -46.25
N SER A 229 7.66 15.34 -47.55
CA SER A 229 6.62 14.64 -48.30
C SER A 229 6.60 13.15 -47.97
N THR A 230 5.49 12.64 -47.44
CA THR A 230 5.19 11.21 -47.43
C THR A 230 3.93 10.93 -48.23
N LYS A 231 4.21 10.32 -49.37
CA LYS A 231 3.36 9.78 -50.41
C LYS A 231 2.38 8.78 -49.81
N LYS A 232 1.09 9.09 -49.93
CA LYS A 232 -0.07 8.26 -49.63
C LYS A 232 -0.04 6.97 -50.48
N PRO A 233 0.03 5.76 -49.91
CA PRO A 233 -0.33 4.54 -50.60
C PRO A 233 -1.84 4.36 -50.47
N SER A 234 -2.54 4.54 -51.59
CA SER A 234 -3.87 3.99 -51.82
C SER A 234 -3.79 2.46 -51.76
N ILE A 235 -4.36 1.86 -50.70
CA ILE A 235 -4.62 0.43 -50.66
C ILE A 235 -6.11 0.24 -50.87
N ASP A 236 -6.40 -0.50 -51.93
CA ASP A 236 -7.71 -0.80 -52.46
C ASP A 236 -8.61 -1.52 -51.46
N LYS A 237 -9.84 -1.01 -51.45
CA LYS A 237 -10.99 -1.48 -50.72
C LYS A 237 -11.51 -2.77 -51.37
N SER A 238 -10.94 -3.92 -51.00
CA SER A 238 -11.53 -5.23 -51.31
C SER A 238 -12.33 -5.73 -50.11
N SER A 239 -13.62 -5.42 -50.15
CA SER A 239 -14.64 -5.94 -49.24
C SER A 239 -14.92 -7.42 -49.55
N SER A 240 -14.22 -8.32 -48.89
CA SER A 240 -14.65 -9.72 -48.79
C SER A 240 -15.65 -9.84 -47.64
N ALA A 241 -16.94 -9.84 -48.00
CA ALA A 241 -18.03 -10.19 -47.11
C ALA A 241 -17.91 -11.67 -46.73
N LYS A 242 -17.23 -11.95 -45.61
CA LYS A 242 -17.20 -13.27 -44.99
C LYS A 242 -18.57 -13.50 -44.35
N ALA A 243 -19.39 -14.29 -45.05
CA ALA A 243 -20.71 -14.72 -44.60
C ALA A 243 -20.64 -15.20 -43.14
N ALA A 244 -21.41 -14.53 -42.29
CA ALA A 244 -21.65 -14.93 -40.91
C ALA A 244 -22.31 -16.31 -40.93
N ALA A 245 -21.50 -17.34 -40.68
CA ALA A 245 -22.01 -18.67 -40.38
C ALA A 245 -22.87 -18.53 -39.12
N ALA A 246 -24.18 -18.68 -39.28
CA ALA A 246 -25.15 -18.71 -38.20
C ALA A 246 -24.78 -19.86 -37.25
N SER A 247 -24.03 -19.53 -36.20
CA SER A 247 -23.75 -20.43 -35.10
C SER A 247 -25.08 -20.82 -34.47
N LYS A 248 -25.43 -22.11 -34.54
CA LYS A 248 -26.60 -22.67 -33.88
C LYS A 248 -26.63 -22.18 -32.42
N PRO A 249 -27.78 -21.70 -31.91
CA PRO A 249 -27.89 -21.21 -30.55
C PRO A 249 -27.48 -22.32 -29.59
N SER A 250 -26.35 -22.13 -28.91
CA SER A 250 -25.86 -23.03 -27.88
C SER A 250 -26.85 -22.98 -26.72
N SER A 251 -27.27 -24.14 -26.23
CA SER A 251 -28.15 -24.24 -25.07
C SER A 251 -27.54 -23.46 -23.89
N PRO A 252 -28.34 -22.68 -23.13
CA PRO A 252 -27.83 -21.89 -22.00
C PRO A 252 -27.05 -22.77 -21.03
N GLN A 253 -25.76 -22.50 -20.87
CA GLN A 253 -24.95 -23.22 -19.88
C GLN A 253 -25.12 -22.55 -18.52
N ILE A 254 -25.23 -23.38 -17.48
CA ILE A 254 -25.40 -22.97 -16.08
C ILE A 254 -24.10 -23.32 -15.34
N TYR A 255 -23.56 -22.35 -14.63
CA TYR A 255 -22.34 -22.48 -13.84
C TYR A 255 -22.64 -22.21 -12.38
N HIS A 256 -22.13 -23.05 -11.49
CA HIS A 256 -22.32 -22.90 -10.04
C HIS A 256 -20.99 -22.56 -9.38
N PHE A 257 -20.99 -21.54 -8.53
CA PHE A 257 -19.83 -21.12 -7.75
C PHE A 257 -20.18 -21.07 -6.26
N THR A 258 -19.40 -21.75 -5.42
CA THR A 258 -19.62 -21.75 -3.98
C THR A 258 -18.59 -20.85 -3.30
N LEU A 259 -19.06 -19.73 -2.76
CA LEU A 259 -18.26 -18.81 -1.96
C LEU A 259 -18.28 -19.24 -0.49
N THR A 260 -17.11 -19.51 0.10
CA THR A 260 -16.99 -19.80 1.53
C THR A 260 -16.66 -18.55 2.33
N SER A 261 -16.96 -18.56 3.64
CA SER A 261 -16.61 -17.45 4.53
C SER A 261 -15.09 -17.30 4.62
N GLY A 262 -14.59 -16.08 4.34
CA GLY A 262 -13.16 -15.77 4.32
C GLY A 262 -12.46 -15.99 2.97
N MET A 263 -13.15 -16.54 1.96
CA MET A 263 -12.63 -16.63 0.59
C MET A 263 -12.55 -15.22 -0.02
N PRO A 264 -11.44 -14.86 -0.70
CA PRO A 264 -11.32 -13.56 -1.34
C PRO A 264 -12.30 -13.42 -2.51
N LEU A 265 -12.92 -12.24 -2.63
CA LEU A 265 -13.82 -11.90 -3.75
C LEU A 265 -13.16 -12.03 -5.13
N HIS A 266 -11.83 -11.90 -5.20
CA HIS A 266 -11.04 -12.11 -6.41
C HIS A 266 -11.29 -13.49 -7.03
N ASP A 267 -11.53 -14.52 -6.21
CA ASP A 267 -11.74 -15.90 -6.69
C ASP A 267 -13.03 -16.02 -7.52
N ILE A 268 -14.08 -15.24 -7.19
CA ILE A 268 -15.30 -15.13 -8.01
C ILE A 268 -14.94 -14.56 -9.38
N SER A 269 -14.16 -13.47 -9.42
CA SER A 269 -13.79 -12.81 -10.67
C SER A 269 -12.96 -13.71 -11.58
N VAL A 270 -12.02 -14.48 -11.01
CA VAL A 270 -11.23 -15.49 -11.74
C VAL A 270 -12.13 -16.59 -12.29
N PHE A 271 -13.06 -17.11 -11.48
CA PHE A 271 -14.04 -18.11 -11.93
C PHE A 271 -14.89 -17.61 -13.10
N LEU A 272 -15.43 -16.39 -12.99
CA LEU A 272 -16.24 -15.77 -14.06
C LEU A 272 -15.43 -15.58 -15.35
N GLN A 273 -14.14 -15.25 -15.25
CA GLN A 273 -13.26 -15.12 -16.41
C GLN A 273 -12.97 -16.48 -17.05
N GLN A 274 -12.73 -17.52 -16.24
CA GLN A 274 -12.47 -18.89 -16.71
C GLN A 274 -13.66 -19.44 -17.53
N HIS A 275 -14.88 -19.05 -17.17
CA HIS A 275 -16.10 -19.42 -17.89
C HIS A 275 -16.53 -18.39 -18.96
N HIS A 276 -15.67 -17.42 -19.29
CA HIS A 276 -15.92 -16.36 -20.28
C HIS A 276 -17.18 -15.52 -20.02
N LEU A 277 -17.64 -15.45 -18.76
CA LEU A 277 -18.75 -14.59 -18.33
C LEU A 277 -18.30 -13.12 -18.21
N VAL A 278 -17.01 -12.91 -17.96
CA VAL A 278 -16.36 -11.58 -17.97
C VAL A 278 -15.06 -11.64 -18.78
N GLY A 279 -14.71 -10.53 -19.42
CA GLY A 279 -13.50 -10.48 -20.26
C GLY A 279 -12.18 -10.46 -19.46
N ASN A 280 -12.18 -9.84 -18.27
CA ASN A 280 -10.97 -9.67 -17.46
C ASN A 280 -11.34 -9.61 -15.96
N ALA A 281 -10.80 -10.53 -15.15
CA ALA A 281 -11.09 -10.64 -13.72
C ALA A 281 -10.71 -9.37 -12.94
N PHE A 282 -9.53 -8.79 -13.22
CA PHE A 282 -9.05 -7.59 -12.53
C PHE A 282 -9.92 -6.36 -12.82
N ALA A 283 -10.36 -6.22 -14.08
CA ALA A 283 -11.29 -5.15 -14.44
C ALA A 283 -12.65 -5.31 -13.73
N PHE A 284 -13.13 -6.54 -13.60
CA PHE A 284 -14.37 -6.84 -12.90
C PHE A 284 -14.26 -6.60 -11.38
N ASP A 285 -13.14 -6.96 -10.75
CA ASP A 285 -12.87 -6.61 -9.34
C ASP A 285 -12.95 -5.12 -9.07
N GLN A 286 -12.36 -4.30 -9.94
CA GLN A 286 -12.47 -2.85 -9.80
C GLN A 286 -13.92 -2.38 -9.87
N VAL A 287 -14.76 -3.03 -10.68
CA VAL A 287 -16.19 -2.71 -10.74
C VAL A 287 -16.90 -3.14 -9.46
N LEU A 288 -16.59 -4.30 -8.88
CA LEU A 288 -17.14 -4.73 -7.59
C LEU A 288 -16.83 -3.72 -6.48
N HIS A 289 -15.58 -3.27 -6.39
CA HIS A 289 -15.15 -2.24 -5.44
C HIS A 289 -15.85 -0.90 -5.69
N LYS A 290 -15.83 -0.39 -6.95
CA LYS A 290 -16.43 0.91 -7.30
C LYS A 290 -17.93 0.96 -7.06
N THR A 291 -18.63 -0.15 -7.28
CA THR A 291 -20.08 -0.26 -7.08
C THR A 291 -20.46 -0.57 -5.63
N GLY A 292 -19.49 -0.91 -4.77
CA GLY A 292 -19.71 -1.31 -3.39
C GLY A 292 -20.46 -2.64 -3.24
N VAL A 293 -20.55 -3.44 -4.31
CA VAL A 293 -21.22 -4.76 -4.30
C VAL A 293 -20.56 -5.70 -3.30
N GLU A 294 -19.24 -5.58 -3.11
CA GLU A 294 -18.45 -6.38 -2.16
C GLU A 294 -19.05 -6.46 -0.75
N LYS A 295 -19.77 -5.44 -0.30
CA LYS A 295 -20.38 -5.37 1.04
C LYS A 295 -21.65 -6.21 1.17
N TYR A 296 -22.21 -6.62 0.04
CA TYR A 296 -23.49 -7.32 -0.05
C TYR A 296 -23.33 -8.77 -0.54
N VAL A 297 -22.10 -9.22 -0.77
CA VAL A 297 -21.83 -10.60 -1.16
C VAL A 297 -21.76 -11.48 0.09
N TRP A 298 -22.55 -12.55 0.12
CA TRP A 298 -22.63 -13.49 1.23
C TRP A 298 -22.01 -14.84 0.86
N PRO A 299 -21.46 -15.61 1.82
CA PRO A 299 -21.09 -17.00 1.57
C PRO A 299 -22.32 -17.83 1.13
N GLY A 300 -22.15 -18.67 0.10
CA GLY A 300 -23.22 -19.48 -0.48
C GLY A 300 -22.93 -19.89 -1.93
N THR A 301 -23.87 -20.57 -2.58
CA THR A 301 -23.73 -21.04 -3.96
C THR A 301 -24.49 -20.12 -4.92
N TYR A 302 -23.74 -19.43 -5.77
CA TYR A 302 -24.27 -18.57 -6.82
C TYR A 302 -24.42 -19.33 -8.13
N THR A 303 -25.44 -18.98 -8.91
CA THR A 303 -25.71 -19.59 -10.21
C THR A 303 -25.61 -18.56 -11.32
N PHE A 304 -24.72 -18.80 -12.27
CA PHE A 304 -24.48 -17.92 -13.41
C PHE A 304 -24.88 -18.60 -14.72
N HIS A 305 -25.38 -17.83 -15.66
CA HIS A 305 -25.72 -18.31 -17.00
C HIS A 305 -24.75 -17.73 -18.05
N SER A 306 -24.43 -18.52 -19.08
CA SER A 306 -23.48 -18.13 -20.14
C SER A 306 -23.81 -16.81 -20.85
N ASN A 307 -25.07 -16.38 -20.83
CA ASN A 307 -25.54 -15.17 -21.52
C ASN A 307 -25.87 -14.02 -20.54
N MET A 308 -25.42 -14.11 -19.28
CA MET A 308 -25.62 -13.02 -18.32
C MET A 308 -24.74 -11.82 -18.68
N THR A 309 -25.37 -10.65 -18.71
CA THR A 309 -24.67 -9.37 -18.79
C THR A 309 -23.98 -9.05 -17.47
N GLN A 310 -22.96 -8.19 -17.51
CA GLN A 310 -22.23 -7.78 -16.32
C GLN A 310 -23.14 -7.22 -15.22
N SER A 311 -24.18 -6.46 -15.57
CA SER A 311 -25.15 -5.93 -14.61
C SER A 311 -25.99 -7.02 -13.96
N GLN A 312 -26.38 -8.06 -14.70
CA GLN A 312 -27.09 -9.23 -14.16
C GLN A 312 -26.20 -10.02 -13.20
N ILE A 313 -24.93 -10.20 -13.53
CA ILE A 313 -23.95 -10.85 -12.63
C ILE A 313 -23.84 -10.06 -11.31
N LEU A 314 -23.72 -8.73 -11.38
CA LEU A 314 -23.67 -7.88 -10.19
C LEU A 314 -24.98 -7.93 -9.38
N GLN A 315 -26.13 -8.09 -10.04
CA GLN A 315 -27.41 -8.24 -9.37
C GLN A 315 -27.51 -9.60 -8.66
N GLU A 316 -27.06 -10.67 -9.31
CA GLU A 316 -26.99 -12.03 -8.74
C GLU A 316 -26.10 -12.08 -7.49
N LEU A 317 -24.97 -11.37 -7.52
CA LEU A 317 -24.07 -11.26 -6.36
C LEU A 317 -24.65 -10.44 -5.20
N LYS A 318 -25.62 -9.56 -5.47
CA LYS A 318 -26.34 -8.80 -4.44
C LYS A 318 -27.53 -9.59 -3.88
N SER A 319 -28.14 -10.48 -4.67
CA SER A 319 -29.12 -11.40 -4.13
C SER A 319 -28.43 -12.37 -3.20
N LYS A 320 -28.98 -12.51 -1.99
CA LYS A 320 -28.50 -13.47 -1.03
C LYS A 320 -28.78 -14.89 -1.57
N PRO A 321 -27.77 -15.76 -1.70
CA PRO A 321 -27.92 -17.14 -2.19
C PRO A 321 -28.67 -18.03 -1.19
#